data_AF-A0AAW2AGD0-F1
#
_entry.id   AF-A0AAW2AGD0-F1
#
_cell.length_a   1.000
_cell.length_b   1.000
_cell.length_c   1.000
_cell.angle_alpha   90.00
_cell.angle_beta   90.00
_cell.angle_gamma   90.00
#
_symmetry.space_group_name_H-M   'P 1'
#
loop_
_entity.id
_entity.type
_entity.pdbx_description
1 polymer ?
#
loop_
_entity_poly.entity_id
_entity_poly.type
_entity_poly.pdbx_seq_one_letter_code
_entity_poly.pdbx_strand_id
1 'polypeptide(L)'
;MDTQFKRKSTTTIFGCVFALFLPKICFAEKICTVPSEPVTIKENNTVDTVVVQINTTTKDVTLNLTENPGNAFELRGSELIAKKGLDFETLSGPEELTVQVRCNKTGYRSITLIVIVRVENINDNPPLFVQSEYTLNVNELTPVNTSIGLIEAIDDDSEVLYYSMEPTVNRYFRLETMYTPNILVNKVLDYDVVQQVKLILYAQDTPLPSQPEERSFTATATITVNIKDIDNRPPWFQPCTRVTIGNAKICLSLGYKGRVNLTEKQDGALQLQPGPVYARDGDKSRNEEISYKIVRGNEDNIFQIDENSGNISMLKPADIAGPISLLVLASQVLNRDQFATTSVTIDVMKKSRNPPRFEKERYEGYVYSNSGPENMVLRDRTSNRPFRVRARDEDFASGINPDIRYEVQYSSYVNITTDGFILLKKAVRTDSFALQLRAVDVSTGESGTAALSVIVLPSVGVQSTDEGYRAGDMALLGFVMAALLVLCLIVIGYLISRVKKGNQDAFKLSEVSIFSSKLSESSSECPLCKRTEA
;
A
#
# COMPACT_ATOMS: atom_id res chain seq x y z
N MET A 1 8.20 -39.38 49.59
CA MET A 1 7.27 -39.72 50.68
C MET A 1 6.52 -40.95 50.24
N ASP A 2 7.15 -42.10 50.46
CA ASP A 2 6.56 -43.43 50.35
C ASP A 2 5.76 -43.71 51.61
N THR A 3 4.57 -44.27 51.47
CA THR A 3 3.92 -45.03 52.55
C THR A 3 3.28 -46.28 51.98
N GLN A 4 4.10 -47.34 51.90
CA GLN A 4 3.67 -48.73 51.84
C GLN A 4 3.06 -49.15 53.17
N PHE A 5 1.86 -49.72 53.18
CA PHE A 5 1.33 -50.46 54.32
C PHE A 5 1.45 -51.97 54.08
N LYS A 6 2.45 -52.57 54.74
CA LYS A 6 2.57 -54.02 54.97
C LYS A 6 1.44 -54.48 55.88
N ARG A 7 0.79 -55.60 55.55
CA ARG A 7 0.09 -56.43 56.55
C ARG A 7 0.52 -57.88 56.41
N LYS A 8 0.98 -58.42 57.55
CA LYS A 8 1.64 -59.71 57.73
C LYS A 8 0.66 -60.89 57.57
N SER A 9 1.23 -61.97 57.04
CA SER A 9 0.71 -63.34 57.05
C SER A 9 0.83 -63.95 58.46
N THR A 10 -0.20 -64.68 58.87
CA THR A 10 -0.13 -65.71 59.92
C THR A 10 -1.05 -66.86 59.55
N THR A 11 -0.42 -68.01 59.32
CA THR A 11 -1.02 -69.32 59.08
C THR A 11 -1.37 -69.99 60.41
N THR A 12 -2.57 -70.54 60.59
CA THR A 12 -2.81 -71.67 61.52
C THR A 12 -4.00 -72.50 61.05
N ILE A 13 -3.84 -73.82 61.15
CA ILE A 13 -4.67 -74.92 60.64
C ILE A 13 -5.69 -75.37 61.71
N PHE A 14 -6.92 -75.72 61.31
CA PHE A 14 -7.85 -76.76 61.81
C PHE A 14 -9.22 -76.46 61.16
N GLY A 15 -10.02 -77.34 60.57
CA GLY A 15 -10.28 -78.74 60.84
C GLY A 15 -11.74 -78.90 61.30
N CYS A 16 -12.59 -79.44 60.41
CA CYS A 16 -13.93 -80.04 60.62
C CYS A 16 -15.24 -79.21 60.49
N VAL A 17 -15.95 -79.54 59.40
CA VAL A 17 -17.36 -80.02 59.31
C VAL A 17 -18.43 -79.21 60.06
N PHE A 18 -19.25 -78.46 59.31
CA PHE A 18 -20.68 -78.33 59.59
C PHE A 18 -21.50 -78.15 58.31
N ALA A 19 -22.67 -78.76 58.33
CA ALA A 19 -23.47 -79.19 57.21
C ALA A 19 -24.34 -78.10 56.56
N LEU A 20 -24.57 -78.27 55.26
CA LEU A 20 -25.82 -78.06 54.51
C LEU A 20 -26.84 -77.07 55.09
N PHE A 21 -26.85 -75.85 54.54
CA PHE A 21 -28.08 -75.13 54.18
C PHE A 21 -27.78 -74.26 52.95
N LEU A 22 -27.84 -74.87 51.76
CA LEU A 22 -27.96 -74.12 50.51
C LEU A 22 -29.37 -73.52 50.48
N PRO A 23 -29.54 -72.19 50.42
CA PRO A 23 -30.84 -71.65 50.02
C PRO A 23 -31.08 -72.13 48.59
N LYS A 24 -32.21 -72.82 48.36
CA LYS A 24 -32.72 -73.03 47.01
C LYS A 24 -33.00 -71.66 46.41
N ILE A 25 -32.02 -71.13 45.68
CA ILE A 25 -32.22 -70.03 44.75
C ILE A 25 -33.18 -70.59 43.72
N CYS A 26 -34.45 -70.21 43.83
CA CYS A 26 -35.43 -70.42 42.79
C CYS A 26 -35.00 -69.52 41.62
N PHE A 27 -34.22 -70.07 40.69
CA PHE A 27 -34.09 -69.46 39.38
C PHE A 27 -35.48 -69.51 38.74
N ALA A 28 -36.20 -68.39 38.78
CA ALA A 28 -37.31 -68.19 37.87
C ALA A 28 -36.71 -68.27 36.47
N GLU A 29 -36.97 -69.39 35.78
CA GLU A 29 -36.50 -69.64 34.43
C GLU A 29 -37.06 -68.52 33.53
N LYS A 30 -36.18 -67.66 33.00
CA LYS A 30 -36.59 -66.57 32.11
C LYS A 30 -37.13 -67.20 30.83
N ILE A 31 -38.43 -67.09 30.60
CA ILE A 31 -39.14 -67.69 29.45
C ILE A 31 -38.74 -67.09 28.09
N CYS A 32 -38.08 -65.92 28.10
CA CYS A 32 -37.50 -65.27 26.94
C CYS A 32 -36.35 -64.34 27.37
N THR A 33 -35.45 -64.01 26.45
CA THR A 33 -34.31 -63.10 26.64
C THR A 33 -34.07 -62.25 25.40
N VAL A 34 -33.68 -61.00 25.61
CA VAL A 34 -33.26 -60.03 24.57
C VAL A 34 -31.83 -59.58 24.86
N PRO A 35 -31.11 -59.02 23.87
CA PRO A 35 -29.79 -58.43 24.11
C PRO A 35 -29.84 -57.35 25.19
N SER A 36 -28.76 -57.27 25.98
CA SER A 36 -28.60 -56.24 27.02
C SER A 36 -28.07 -54.92 26.48
N GLU A 37 -27.44 -54.95 25.31
CA GLU A 37 -26.93 -53.76 24.61
C GLU A 37 -27.95 -53.29 23.57
N PRO A 38 -28.01 -51.97 23.27
CA PRO A 38 -28.81 -51.45 22.17
C PRO A 38 -28.44 -52.13 20.86
N VAL A 39 -29.46 -52.48 20.08
CA VAL A 39 -29.28 -53.08 18.76
C VAL A 39 -29.33 -51.98 17.73
N THR A 40 -28.33 -51.90 16.86
CA THR A 40 -28.27 -50.85 15.84
C THR A 40 -28.98 -51.28 14.56
N ILE A 41 -29.68 -50.33 13.95
CA ILE A 41 -30.23 -50.44 12.61
C ILE A 41 -29.92 -49.15 11.87
N LYS A 42 -29.41 -49.28 10.66
CA LYS A 42 -29.21 -48.14 9.76
C LYS A 42 -30.56 -47.58 9.32
N GLU A 43 -30.69 -46.27 9.23
CA GLU A 43 -31.84 -45.69 8.57
C GLU A 43 -31.90 -46.05 7.08
N ASN A 44 -32.98 -45.64 6.40
CA ASN A 44 -33.26 -46.04 5.02
C ASN A 44 -33.25 -47.57 4.83
N ASN A 45 -33.49 -48.32 5.91
CA ASN A 45 -33.56 -49.78 5.88
C ASN A 45 -34.71 -50.26 5.00
N THR A 46 -34.56 -51.43 4.40
CA THR A 46 -35.67 -52.07 3.71
C THR A 46 -36.72 -52.55 4.71
N VAL A 47 -37.97 -52.65 4.26
CA VAL A 47 -39.01 -53.39 4.99
C VAL A 47 -38.53 -54.83 5.21
N ASP A 48 -38.90 -55.41 6.35
CA ASP A 48 -38.52 -56.76 6.80
C ASP A 48 -37.05 -56.92 7.22
N THR A 49 -36.29 -55.84 7.36
CA THR A 49 -34.93 -55.91 7.93
C THR A 49 -35.01 -56.47 9.36
N VAL A 50 -34.26 -57.55 9.63
CA VAL A 50 -34.20 -58.16 10.96
C VAL A 50 -33.41 -57.25 11.89
N VAL A 51 -34.08 -56.73 12.92
CA VAL A 51 -33.44 -55.92 13.96
C VAL A 51 -32.75 -56.86 14.94
N VAL A 52 -33.50 -57.77 15.54
CA VAL A 52 -32.98 -58.69 16.56
C VAL A 52 -33.78 -59.98 16.63
N GLN A 53 -33.11 -61.07 16.94
CA GLN A 53 -33.74 -62.34 17.27
C GLN A 53 -33.99 -62.44 18.78
N ILE A 54 -35.25 -62.65 19.17
CA ILE A 54 -35.67 -62.80 20.58
C ILE A 54 -35.56 -64.27 20.95
N ASN A 55 -34.67 -64.60 21.89
CA ASN A 55 -34.44 -65.97 22.30
C ASN A 55 -35.53 -66.43 23.28
N THR A 56 -36.24 -67.50 22.93
CA THR A 56 -37.29 -68.13 23.77
C THR A 56 -36.84 -69.51 24.27
N THR A 57 -37.15 -69.89 25.51
CA THR A 57 -36.73 -71.20 26.07
C THR A 57 -37.47 -72.40 25.49
N THR A 58 -38.70 -72.20 24.97
CA THR A 58 -39.54 -73.25 24.38
C THR A 58 -40.40 -72.68 23.24
N LYS A 59 -40.81 -73.52 22.28
CA LYS A 59 -41.65 -73.11 21.13
C LYS A 59 -43.07 -72.63 21.50
N ASP A 60 -43.53 -72.90 22.73
CA ASP A 60 -44.87 -72.54 23.22
C ASP A 60 -44.95 -71.13 23.84
N VAL A 61 -43.96 -70.27 23.57
CA VAL A 61 -43.95 -68.88 24.04
C VAL A 61 -44.54 -67.97 22.96
N THR A 62 -45.55 -67.19 23.34
CA THR A 62 -46.16 -66.16 22.48
C THR A 62 -45.55 -64.81 22.78
N LEU A 63 -45.13 -64.09 21.74
CA LEU A 63 -44.50 -62.77 21.83
C LEU A 63 -45.46 -61.71 21.29
N ASN A 64 -45.72 -60.67 22.08
CA ASN A 64 -46.55 -59.53 21.67
C ASN A 64 -45.80 -58.21 21.93
N LEU A 65 -45.87 -57.27 20.99
CA LEU A 65 -45.38 -55.90 21.19
C LEU A 65 -46.38 -55.12 22.05
N THR A 66 -45.91 -54.56 23.17
CA THR A 66 -46.73 -53.70 24.05
C THR A 66 -46.40 -52.22 23.90
N GLU A 67 -45.18 -51.89 23.49
CA GLU A 67 -44.76 -50.53 23.16
C GLU A 67 -44.00 -50.58 21.83
N ASN A 68 -44.47 -49.81 20.85
CA ASN A 68 -43.94 -49.78 19.48
C ASN A 68 -44.00 -48.35 18.94
N PRO A 69 -42.95 -47.54 19.17
CA PRO A 69 -42.88 -46.16 18.70
C PRO A 69 -43.17 -46.05 17.21
N GLY A 70 -44.10 -45.18 16.82
CA GLY A 70 -44.46 -44.93 15.42
C GLY A 70 -44.95 -46.16 14.64
N ASN A 71 -45.34 -47.24 15.32
CA ASN A 71 -45.68 -48.55 14.76
C ASN A 71 -44.60 -49.07 13.79
N ALA A 72 -43.33 -48.83 14.13
CA ALA A 72 -42.20 -49.04 13.22
C ALA A 72 -41.72 -50.50 13.12
N PHE A 73 -42.05 -51.34 14.10
CA PHE A 73 -41.59 -52.72 14.17
C PHE A 73 -42.73 -53.75 14.11
N GLU A 74 -42.40 -54.96 13.70
CA GLU A 74 -43.31 -56.12 13.67
C GLU A 74 -42.58 -57.38 14.16
N LEU A 75 -43.32 -58.33 14.72
CA LEU A 75 -42.77 -59.63 15.13
C LEU A 75 -43.11 -60.68 14.07
N ARG A 76 -42.07 -61.25 13.42
CA ARG A 76 -42.19 -62.39 12.52
C ARG A 76 -41.63 -63.63 13.24
N GLY A 77 -42.51 -64.35 13.94
CA GLY A 77 -42.10 -65.46 14.81
C GLY A 77 -41.31 -64.96 16.01
N SER A 78 -40.03 -65.31 16.10
CA SER A 78 -39.10 -64.83 17.14
C SER A 78 -38.25 -63.63 16.71
N GLU A 79 -38.40 -63.15 15.47
CA GLU A 79 -37.62 -62.04 14.93
C GLU A 79 -38.40 -60.73 15.08
N LEU A 80 -37.75 -59.71 15.66
CA LEU A 80 -38.22 -58.34 15.56
C LEU A 80 -37.70 -57.76 14.25
N ILE A 81 -38.62 -57.40 13.36
CA ILE A 81 -38.32 -56.86 12.03
C ILE A 81 -38.81 -55.42 11.91
N ALA A 82 -38.14 -54.64 11.06
CA ALA A 82 -38.60 -53.31 10.70
C ALA A 82 -39.77 -53.39 9.73
N LYS A 83 -40.91 -52.78 10.09
CA LYS A 83 -42.14 -52.77 9.30
C LYS A 83 -42.14 -51.71 8.19
N LYS A 84 -41.29 -50.70 8.35
CA LYS A 84 -41.10 -49.58 7.42
C LYS A 84 -39.62 -49.17 7.41
N GLY A 85 -39.24 -48.38 6.41
CA GLY A 85 -37.96 -47.65 6.47
C GLY A 85 -38.00 -46.66 7.63
N LEU A 86 -36.99 -46.72 8.48
CA LEU A 86 -36.73 -45.70 9.48
C LEU A 86 -35.98 -44.55 8.80
N ASP A 87 -36.26 -43.35 9.26
CA ASP A 87 -35.72 -42.08 8.77
C ASP A 87 -35.32 -41.33 10.03
N PHE A 88 -34.04 -41.02 10.17
CA PHE A 88 -33.45 -40.55 11.41
C PHE A 88 -33.95 -39.15 11.75
N GLU A 89 -34.11 -38.30 10.74
CA GLU A 89 -34.46 -36.87 10.84
C GLU A 89 -35.92 -36.69 11.32
N THR A 90 -36.82 -37.64 11.03
CA THR A 90 -38.20 -37.61 11.55
C THR A 90 -38.36 -38.15 12.97
N LEU A 91 -37.32 -38.72 13.58
CA LEU A 91 -37.38 -39.22 14.96
C LEU A 91 -37.41 -38.03 15.95
N SER A 92 -38.62 -37.64 16.34
CA SER A 92 -38.85 -36.66 17.41
C SER A 92 -38.55 -37.25 18.80
N GLY A 93 -37.30 -37.59 19.12
CA GLY A 93 -36.95 -38.26 20.38
C GLY A 93 -35.46 -38.64 20.52
N PRO A 94 -35.09 -39.43 21.55
CA PRO A 94 -33.74 -39.95 21.67
C PRO A 94 -33.38 -40.84 20.48
N GLU A 95 -32.09 -40.91 20.11
CA GLU A 95 -31.47 -41.78 19.10
C GLU A 95 -31.81 -43.29 19.22
N GLU A 96 -32.58 -43.64 20.27
CA GLU A 96 -32.94 -44.99 20.69
C GLU A 96 -34.46 -45.15 20.80
N LEU A 97 -35.03 -46.02 19.98
CA LEU A 97 -36.41 -46.44 20.04
C LEU A 97 -36.57 -47.56 21.08
N THR A 98 -37.43 -47.33 22.08
CA THR A 98 -37.73 -48.31 23.12
C THR A 98 -38.90 -49.20 22.69
N VAL A 99 -38.62 -50.48 22.45
CA VAL A 99 -39.64 -51.48 22.07
C VAL A 99 -39.87 -52.43 23.24
N GLN A 100 -41.11 -52.53 23.74
CA GLN A 100 -41.44 -53.49 24.78
C GLN A 100 -42.05 -54.75 24.19
N VAL A 101 -41.44 -55.89 24.53
CA VAL A 101 -41.88 -57.22 24.11
C VAL A 101 -42.41 -57.97 25.33
N ARG A 102 -43.68 -58.37 25.29
CA ARG A 102 -44.31 -59.20 26.32
C ARG A 102 -44.29 -60.66 25.89
N CYS A 103 -43.69 -61.50 26.73
CA CYS A 103 -43.64 -62.95 26.56
C CYS A 103 -44.70 -63.62 27.44
N ASN A 104 -45.55 -64.43 26.82
CA ASN A 104 -46.61 -65.18 27.48
C ASN A 104 -46.45 -66.68 27.23
N LYS A 105 -46.52 -67.47 28.32
CA LYS A 105 -46.55 -68.93 28.28
C LYS A 105 -47.59 -69.44 29.27
N THR A 106 -48.39 -70.41 28.86
CA THR A 106 -49.41 -71.04 29.72
C THR A 106 -48.77 -71.67 30.95
N GLY A 107 -49.27 -71.31 32.14
CA GLY A 107 -48.71 -71.79 33.42
C GLY A 107 -47.51 -70.99 33.96
N TYR A 108 -47.05 -69.96 33.26
CA TYR A 108 -45.96 -69.07 33.70
C TYR A 108 -46.44 -67.62 33.82
N ARG A 109 -45.76 -66.83 34.66
CA ARG A 109 -46.01 -65.38 34.76
C ARG A 109 -45.50 -64.67 33.51
N SER A 110 -46.32 -63.82 32.90
CA SER A 110 -45.89 -62.95 31.80
C SER A 110 -44.70 -62.08 32.19
N ILE A 111 -43.72 -61.96 31.30
CA ILE A 111 -42.55 -61.10 31.46
C ILE A 111 -42.54 -60.08 30.33
N THR A 112 -42.28 -58.81 30.64
CA THR A 112 -42.03 -57.77 29.63
C THR A 112 -40.53 -57.50 29.59
N LEU A 113 -39.97 -57.53 28.39
CA LEU A 113 -38.57 -57.19 28.11
C LEU A 113 -38.53 -55.89 27.30
N ILE A 114 -37.42 -55.16 27.43
CA ILE A 114 -37.17 -53.92 26.70
C ILE A 114 -36.08 -54.20 25.69
N VAL A 115 -36.36 -53.93 24.42
CA VAL A 115 -35.39 -53.89 23.33
C VAL A 115 -35.14 -52.43 23.02
N ILE A 116 -33.88 -52.01 23.15
CA ILE A 116 -33.45 -50.66 22.77
C ILE A 116 -32.92 -50.77 21.34
N VAL A 117 -33.55 -50.07 20.40
CA VAL A 117 -33.16 -50.04 18.99
C VAL A 117 -32.55 -48.68 18.70
N ARG A 118 -31.25 -48.64 18.46
CA ARG A 118 -30.53 -47.41 18.09
C ARG A 118 -30.58 -47.26 16.57
N VAL A 119 -31.08 -46.13 16.09
CA VAL A 119 -31.07 -45.82 14.65
C VAL A 119 -29.75 -45.12 14.33
N GLU A 120 -28.97 -45.70 13.42
CA GLU A 120 -27.73 -45.08 12.92
C GLU A 120 -28.11 -44.07 11.82
N ASN A 121 -27.75 -42.80 12.04
CA ASN A 121 -27.82 -41.77 11.01
C ASN A 121 -26.88 -42.12 9.85
N ILE A 122 -27.39 -42.02 8.63
CA ILE A 122 -26.64 -42.12 7.38
C ILE A 122 -26.75 -40.77 6.68
N ASN A 123 -25.60 -40.20 6.34
CA ASN A 123 -25.51 -39.03 5.48
C ASN A 123 -26.22 -39.24 4.12
N ASP A 124 -27.43 -38.70 3.97
CA ASP A 124 -28.32 -38.79 2.80
C ASP A 124 -29.04 -37.46 2.46
N ASN A 125 -28.98 -36.46 3.35
CA ASN A 125 -29.42 -35.09 3.15
C ASN A 125 -28.23 -34.19 2.80
N PRO A 126 -28.24 -33.52 1.63
CA PRO A 126 -27.16 -32.62 1.26
C PRO A 126 -27.24 -31.29 2.05
N PRO A 127 -26.09 -30.64 2.32
CA PRO A 127 -26.11 -29.33 2.95
C PRO A 127 -26.79 -28.29 2.06
N LEU A 128 -27.38 -27.27 2.67
CA LEU A 128 -28.21 -26.29 1.99
C LEU A 128 -27.96 -24.87 2.52
N PHE A 129 -27.60 -23.96 1.61
CA PHE A 129 -27.61 -22.54 1.90
C PHE A 129 -29.02 -21.97 1.77
N VAL A 130 -29.38 -21.01 2.62
CA VAL A 130 -30.67 -20.30 2.56
C VAL A 130 -30.88 -19.60 1.22
N GLN A 131 -29.80 -19.10 0.60
CA GLN A 131 -29.80 -18.44 -0.71
C GLN A 131 -28.66 -18.98 -1.58
N SER A 132 -28.88 -19.03 -2.90
CA SER A 132 -27.83 -19.38 -3.87
C SER A 132 -26.88 -18.23 -4.18
N GLU A 133 -27.31 -16.98 -3.92
CA GLU A 133 -26.53 -15.77 -4.15
C GLU A 133 -26.65 -14.81 -2.97
N TYR A 134 -25.51 -14.30 -2.49
CA TYR A 134 -25.43 -13.29 -1.43
C TYR A 134 -24.74 -12.03 -1.94
N THR A 135 -25.21 -10.87 -1.48
CA THR A 135 -24.55 -9.59 -1.74
C THR A 135 -24.11 -8.94 -0.43
N LEU A 136 -22.80 -8.74 -0.29
CA LEU A 136 -22.20 -8.06 0.86
C LEU A 136 -21.69 -6.69 0.44
N ASN A 137 -21.71 -5.74 1.37
CA ASN A 137 -21.16 -4.40 1.16
C ASN A 137 -20.10 -4.12 2.22
N VAL A 138 -18.91 -3.71 1.82
CA VAL A 138 -17.79 -3.40 2.73
C VAL A 138 -17.17 -2.07 2.37
N ASN A 139 -16.83 -1.25 3.36
CA ASN A 139 -16.16 0.03 3.11
C ASN A 139 -14.68 -0.21 2.79
N GLU A 140 -14.07 0.61 1.93
CA GLU A 140 -12.66 0.37 1.59
C GLU A 140 -11.69 0.57 2.77
N LEU A 141 -12.06 1.40 3.77
CA LEU A 141 -11.28 1.57 5.01
C LEU A 141 -11.60 0.53 6.09
N THR A 142 -12.41 -0.51 5.79
CA THR A 142 -12.64 -1.58 6.76
C THR A 142 -11.32 -2.25 7.14
N PRO A 143 -10.97 -2.33 8.45
CA PRO A 143 -9.70 -2.92 8.88
C PRO A 143 -9.56 -4.39 8.50
N VAL A 144 -8.31 -4.82 8.30
CA VAL A 144 -7.99 -6.24 8.11
C VAL A 144 -8.42 -7.04 9.35
N ASN A 145 -8.89 -8.27 9.12
CA ASN A 145 -9.50 -9.19 10.10
C ASN A 145 -10.89 -8.77 10.63
N THR A 146 -11.54 -7.79 10.00
CA THR A 146 -12.95 -7.49 10.30
C THR A 146 -13.88 -8.45 9.55
N SER A 147 -14.92 -8.94 10.21
CA SER A 147 -15.99 -9.73 9.59
C SER A 147 -16.89 -8.86 8.72
N ILE A 148 -17.23 -9.35 7.53
CA ILE A 148 -18.15 -8.71 6.58
C ILE A 148 -19.46 -9.49 6.39
N GLY A 149 -19.56 -10.70 6.95
CA GLY A 149 -20.75 -11.54 6.85
C GLY A 149 -20.49 -12.97 7.31
N LEU A 150 -21.51 -13.57 7.92
CA LEU A 150 -21.58 -14.98 8.27
C LEU A 150 -22.61 -15.64 7.34
N ILE A 151 -22.17 -16.62 6.54
CA ILE A 151 -23.03 -17.33 5.59
C ILE A 151 -22.91 -18.82 5.89
N GLU A 152 -23.93 -19.38 6.52
CA GLU A 152 -23.95 -20.77 6.97
C GLU A 152 -24.88 -21.60 6.09
N ALA A 153 -24.49 -22.85 5.87
CA ALA A 153 -25.36 -23.89 5.36
C ALA A 153 -25.98 -24.66 6.53
N ILE A 154 -27.11 -25.29 6.28
CA ILE A 154 -27.81 -26.18 7.21
C ILE A 154 -27.83 -27.57 6.58
N ASP A 155 -27.65 -28.58 7.41
CA ASP A 155 -27.64 -29.99 7.03
C ASP A 155 -28.40 -30.74 8.11
N ASP A 156 -29.31 -31.63 7.71
CA ASP A 156 -30.19 -32.33 8.64
C ASP A 156 -29.49 -33.56 9.26
N ASP A 157 -28.41 -34.07 8.65
CA ASP A 157 -27.66 -35.25 9.10
C ASP A 157 -26.49 -34.86 10.01
N SER A 158 -25.80 -33.78 9.66
CA SER A 158 -24.50 -33.42 10.22
C SER A 158 -24.54 -32.11 11.02
N GLU A 159 -24.16 -32.17 12.30
CA GLU A 159 -23.98 -30.96 13.12
C GLU A 159 -22.75 -30.13 12.70
N VAL A 160 -21.77 -30.72 12.01
CA VAL A 160 -20.50 -30.08 11.67
C VAL A 160 -20.30 -30.05 10.16
N LEU A 161 -20.28 -28.84 9.60
CA LEU A 161 -19.98 -28.59 8.19
C LEU A 161 -18.57 -28.02 8.00
N TYR A 162 -17.97 -28.40 6.88
CA TYR A 162 -16.65 -27.99 6.43
C TYR A 162 -16.77 -27.00 5.28
N TYR A 163 -16.28 -25.79 5.53
CA TYR A 163 -16.39 -24.69 4.60
C TYR A 163 -15.07 -24.45 3.87
N SER A 164 -15.18 -24.23 2.57
CA SER A 164 -14.06 -23.78 1.74
C SER A 164 -14.52 -22.70 0.77
N MET A 165 -13.59 -21.91 0.26
CA MET A 165 -13.92 -20.75 -0.57
C MET A 165 -13.07 -20.76 -1.84
N GLU A 166 -13.69 -20.41 -2.97
CA GLU A 166 -13.02 -20.19 -4.25
C GLU A 166 -13.07 -18.71 -4.66
N PRO A 167 -11.94 -18.10 -5.09
CA PRO A 167 -10.60 -18.70 -5.14
C PRO A 167 -10.02 -18.94 -3.75
N THR A 168 -9.39 -20.11 -3.54
CA THR A 168 -8.80 -20.54 -2.25
C THR A 168 -7.78 -19.54 -1.72
N VAL A 169 -7.04 -18.92 -2.64
CA VAL A 169 -6.14 -17.81 -2.34
C VAL A 169 -6.74 -16.53 -2.87
N ASN A 170 -7.74 -16.00 -2.16
CA ASN A 170 -8.23 -14.65 -2.41
C ASN A 170 -7.38 -13.62 -1.65
N ARG A 171 -6.93 -12.58 -2.35
CA ARG A 171 -6.07 -11.55 -1.77
C ARG A 171 -6.82 -10.63 -0.80
N TYR A 172 -8.12 -10.47 -0.96
CA TYR A 172 -8.93 -9.47 -0.26
C TYR A 172 -9.80 -10.05 0.85
N PHE A 173 -10.27 -11.28 0.69
CA PHE A 173 -11.16 -11.94 1.66
C PHE A 173 -10.65 -13.34 2.02
N ARG A 174 -10.96 -13.80 3.23
CA ARG A 174 -10.66 -15.16 3.69
C ARG A 174 -11.78 -15.65 4.62
N LEU A 175 -11.90 -16.96 4.76
CA LEU A 175 -12.71 -17.53 5.84
C LEU A 175 -11.96 -17.39 7.17
N GLU A 176 -12.71 -17.28 8.26
CA GLU A 176 -12.16 -17.28 9.61
C GLU A 176 -11.52 -18.63 9.93
N THR A 177 -12.28 -19.71 9.77
CA THR A 177 -11.80 -21.10 9.81
C THR A 177 -12.61 -21.96 8.84
N MET A 178 -12.25 -23.25 8.69
CA MET A 178 -13.06 -24.20 7.92
C MET A 178 -14.35 -24.64 8.62
N TYR A 179 -14.55 -24.28 9.90
CA TYR A 179 -15.76 -24.61 10.67
C TYR A 179 -16.60 -23.37 10.99
N THR A 180 -16.08 -22.19 10.69
CA THR A 180 -16.71 -20.91 11.00
C THR A 180 -16.75 -20.12 9.70
N PRO A 181 -17.86 -20.16 8.94
CA PRO A 181 -17.96 -19.55 7.61
C PRO A 181 -18.16 -18.03 7.67
N ASN A 182 -17.46 -17.41 8.61
CA ASN A 182 -17.38 -15.99 8.76
C ASN A 182 -16.33 -15.44 7.78
N ILE A 183 -16.72 -14.48 6.96
CA ILE A 183 -15.88 -13.94 5.90
C ILE A 183 -15.17 -12.70 6.44
N LEU A 184 -13.84 -12.74 6.45
CA LEU A 184 -12.99 -11.69 6.99
C LEU A 184 -12.24 -10.94 5.88
N VAL A 185 -11.99 -9.66 6.10
CA VAL A 185 -11.07 -8.87 5.27
C VAL A 185 -9.64 -9.37 5.46
N ASN A 186 -9.00 -9.84 4.39
CA ASN A 186 -7.63 -10.38 4.39
C ASN A 186 -6.58 -9.30 4.07
N LYS A 187 -6.96 -8.24 3.34
CA LYS A 187 -6.06 -7.15 2.95
C LYS A 187 -6.82 -5.82 2.87
N VAL A 188 -6.13 -4.72 3.15
CA VAL A 188 -6.60 -3.36 2.92
C VAL A 188 -7.21 -3.24 1.52
N LEU A 189 -8.43 -2.73 1.47
CA LEU A 189 -9.21 -2.52 0.26
C LEU A 189 -8.90 -1.11 -0.29
N ASP A 190 -8.96 -0.96 -1.60
CA ASP A 190 -8.82 0.34 -2.30
C ASP A 190 -9.85 0.32 -3.42
N TYR A 191 -10.88 1.15 -3.31
CA TYR A 191 -12.01 1.17 -4.24
C TYR A 191 -11.58 1.48 -5.67
N ASP A 192 -10.50 2.25 -5.86
CA ASP A 192 -9.99 2.53 -7.20
C ASP A 192 -9.36 1.31 -7.88
N VAL A 193 -8.88 0.36 -7.07
CA VAL A 193 -8.19 -0.84 -7.54
C VAL A 193 -9.18 -1.99 -7.69
N VAL A 194 -10.11 -2.12 -6.74
CA VAL A 194 -11.11 -3.18 -6.72
C VAL A 194 -12.44 -2.65 -6.21
N GLN A 195 -13.47 -2.71 -7.06
CA GLN A 195 -14.82 -2.25 -6.75
C GLN A 195 -15.76 -3.40 -6.39
N GLN A 196 -15.48 -4.60 -6.90
CA GLN A 196 -16.28 -5.78 -6.66
C GLN A 196 -15.40 -7.03 -6.67
N VAL A 197 -15.70 -7.97 -5.78
CA VAL A 197 -15.09 -9.31 -5.75
C VAL A 197 -16.18 -10.36 -5.70
N LYS A 198 -16.08 -11.37 -6.57
CA LYS A 198 -16.95 -12.54 -6.53
C LYS A 198 -16.22 -13.70 -5.86
N LEU A 199 -16.90 -14.37 -4.94
CA LEU A 199 -16.42 -15.52 -4.18
C LEU A 199 -17.44 -16.66 -4.34
N ILE A 200 -16.99 -17.90 -4.29
CA ILE A 200 -17.87 -19.07 -4.19
C ILE A 200 -17.59 -19.73 -2.86
N LEU A 201 -18.61 -19.88 -2.03
CA LEU A 201 -18.54 -20.59 -0.77
C LEU A 201 -19.05 -22.02 -0.97
N TYR A 202 -18.27 -22.99 -0.51
CA TYR A 202 -18.60 -24.40 -0.49
C TYR A 202 -18.86 -24.81 0.95
N ALA A 203 -19.92 -25.58 1.17
CA ALA A 203 -20.15 -26.32 2.41
C ALA A 203 -20.12 -27.81 2.10
N GLN A 204 -19.48 -28.59 2.95
CA GLN A 204 -19.36 -30.04 2.84
C GLN A 204 -19.68 -30.67 4.19
N ASP A 205 -20.40 -31.78 4.16
CA ASP A 205 -20.82 -32.57 5.33
C ASP A 205 -19.71 -33.43 5.95
N THR A 206 -18.72 -33.85 5.14
CA THR A 206 -17.60 -34.69 5.57
C THR A 206 -16.27 -33.93 5.60
N PRO A 207 -15.32 -34.34 6.47
CA PRO A 207 -14.01 -33.73 6.56
C PRO A 207 -13.22 -33.85 5.25
N LEU A 208 -12.45 -32.80 4.93
CA LEU A 208 -11.51 -32.79 3.80
C LEU A 208 -10.12 -33.33 4.21
N PRO A 209 -9.52 -34.28 3.47
CA PRO A 209 -10.09 -35.04 2.36
C PRO A 209 -11.01 -36.16 2.86
N SER A 210 -12.17 -36.34 2.21
CA SER A 210 -13.12 -37.39 2.57
C SER A 210 -12.57 -38.77 2.21
N GLN A 211 -12.87 -39.79 3.04
CA GLN A 211 -12.49 -41.16 2.72
C GLN A 211 -13.32 -41.65 1.52
N PRO A 212 -12.77 -42.48 0.62
CA PRO A 212 -13.48 -42.91 -0.61
C PRO A 212 -14.78 -43.67 -0.38
N GLU A 213 -14.99 -44.21 0.83
CA GLU A 213 -16.12 -45.07 1.18
C GLU A 213 -17.31 -44.30 1.78
N GLU A 214 -17.12 -43.03 2.18
CA GLU A 214 -18.18 -42.20 2.76
C GLU A 214 -18.83 -41.35 1.66
N ARG A 215 -20.17 -41.42 1.55
CA ARG A 215 -20.92 -40.50 0.71
C ARG A 215 -20.77 -39.10 1.31
N SER A 216 -20.41 -38.14 0.46
CA SER A 216 -20.32 -36.74 0.84
C SER A 216 -21.07 -35.89 -0.16
N PHE A 217 -21.83 -34.96 0.36
CA PHE A 217 -22.57 -33.96 -0.35
C PHE A 217 -21.93 -32.59 -0.17
N THR A 218 -22.16 -31.74 -1.17
CA THR A 218 -21.60 -30.39 -1.17
C THR A 218 -22.66 -29.40 -1.63
N ALA A 219 -22.67 -28.23 -0.99
CA ALA A 219 -23.49 -27.10 -1.34
C ALA A 219 -22.60 -25.96 -1.84
N THR A 220 -23.13 -25.13 -2.73
CA THR A 220 -22.42 -23.92 -3.18
C THR A 220 -23.30 -22.69 -3.11
N ALA A 221 -22.71 -21.56 -2.74
CA ALA A 221 -23.33 -20.24 -2.80
C ALA A 221 -22.36 -19.22 -3.41
N THR A 222 -22.88 -18.37 -4.29
CA THR A 222 -22.09 -17.29 -4.89
C THR A 222 -22.22 -16.03 -4.04
N ILE A 223 -21.10 -15.38 -3.72
CA ILE A 223 -21.06 -14.19 -2.88
C ILE A 223 -20.45 -13.05 -3.70
N THR A 224 -21.23 -11.99 -3.89
CA THR A 224 -20.77 -10.75 -4.51
C THR A 224 -20.48 -9.73 -3.42
N VAL A 225 -19.21 -9.40 -3.23
CA VAL A 225 -18.78 -8.37 -2.29
C VAL A 225 -18.57 -7.06 -3.05
N ASN A 226 -19.40 -6.07 -2.76
CA ASN A 226 -19.27 -4.71 -3.28
C ASN A 226 -18.43 -3.87 -2.32
N ILE A 227 -17.34 -3.31 -2.82
CA ILE A 227 -16.54 -2.36 -2.06
C ILE A 227 -17.21 -0.99 -2.21
N LYS A 228 -17.51 -0.34 -1.10
CA LYS A 228 -18.05 1.01 -1.06
C LYS A 228 -16.91 2.01 -0.99
N ASP A 229 -16.89 2.88 -1.99
CA ASP A 229 -16.09 4.10 -2.01
C ASP A 229 -16.45 4.96 -0.79
N ILE A 230 -15.47 5.47 -0.06
CA ILE A 230 -15.70 6.43 1.03
C ILE A 230 -14.77 7.62 0.88
N ASP A 231 -15.23 8.77 1.37
CA ASP A 231 -14.52 10.03 1.20
C ASP A 231 -13.26 10.09 2.08
N ASN A 232 -12.18 9.57 1.50
CA ASN A 232 -10.91 9.34 2.17
C ASN A 232 -9.74 10.06 1.49
N ARG A 233 -10.02 10.92 0.50
CA ARG A 233 -9.00 11.69 -0.20
C ARG A 233 -9.25 13.18 -0.11
N PRO A 234 -8.24 13.93 0.36
CA PRO A 234 -8.37 15.37 0.41
C PRO A 234 -8.35 15.98 -1.00
N PRO A 235 -8.82 17.22 -1.15
CA PRO A 235 -8.67 17.99 -2.38
C PRO A 235 -7.20 18.13 -2.80
N TRP A 236 -6.95 18.17 -4.11
CA TRP A 236 -5.62 18.36 -4.68
C TRP A 236 -5.56 19.58 -5.59
N PHE A 237 -4.68 20.53 -5.25
CA PHE A 237 -4.35 21.67 -6.10
C PHE A 237 -3.80 21.22 -7.46
N GLN A 238 -4.20 21.90 -8.54
CA GLN A 238 -3.81 21.58 -9.92
C GLN A 238 -3.06 22.76 -10.56
N PRO A 239 -2.10 22.48 -11.46
CA PRO A 239 -1.54 21.18 -11.80
C PRO A 239 -0.71 20.60 -10.65
N CYS A 240 -0.69 19.27 -10.55
CA CYS A 240 0.13 18.55 -9.59
C CYS A 240 0.73 17.29 -10.21
N THR A 241 1.83 16.84 -9.64
CA THR A 241 2.48 15.58 -10.01
C THR A 241 1.98 14.49 -9.07
N ARG A 242 1.35 13.45 -9.63
CA ARG A 242 0.86 12.30 -8.87
C ARG A 242 2.03 11.40 -8.47
N VAL A 243 2.08 11.03 -7.20
CA VAL A 243 3.08 10.14 -6.62
C VAL A 243 2.37 9.12 -5.73
N THR A 244 2.78 7.86 -5.82
CA THR A 244 2.26 6.79 -4.95
C THR A 244 3.34 6.41 -3.95
N ILE A 245 3.05 6.53 -2.67
CA ILE A 245 3.95 6.13 -1.57
C ILE A 245 3.24 5.03 -0.78
N GLY A 246 3.68 3.78 -0.96
CA GLY A 246 2.97 2.63 -0.39
C GLY A 246 1.57 2.48 -1.01
N ASN A 247 0.54 2.58 -0.18
CA ASN A 247 -0.87 2.61 -0.57
C ASN A 247 -1.45 4.02 -0.71
N ALA A 248 -0.70 5.07 -0.30
CA ALA A 248 -1.17 6.45 -0.38
C ALA A 248 -0.93 7.03 -1.77
N LYS A 249 -1.97 7.64 -2.35
CA LYS A 249 -1.90 8.42 -3.59
C LYS A 249 -1.86 9.90 -3.22
N ILE A 250 -0.79 10.58 -3.62
CA ILE A 250 -0.53 11.97 -3.26
C ILE A 250 -0.41 12.78 -4.54
N CYS A 251 -0.86 14.03 -4.54
CA CYS A 251 -0.61 14.96 -5.61
C CYS A 251 0.18 16.17 -5.11
N LEU A 252 1.42 16.31 -5.59
CA LEU A 252 2.32 17.39 -5.18
C LEU A 252 2.16 18.59 -6.11
N SER A 253 1.69 19.71 -5.57
CA SER A 253 1.65 21.00 -6.26
C SER A 253 2.90 21.82 -5.90
N LEU A 254 3.47 22.51 -6.89
CA LEU A 254 4.62 23.41 -6.68
C LEU A 254 4.20 24.81 -6.18
N GLY A 255 2.92 25.01 -5.91
CA GLY A 255 2.35 26.30 -5.57
C GLY A 255 2.06 27.17 -6.80
N TYR A 256 1.61 28.38 -6.53
CA TYR A 256 1.22 29.36 -7.55
C TYR A 256 2.08 30.61 -7.41
N LYS A 257 2.37 31.27 -8.53
CA LYS A 257 3.14 32.52 -8.55
C LYS A 257 2.37 33.63 -9.25
N GLY A 258 2.32 34.80 -8.63
CA GLY A 258 1.71 36.01 -9.18
C GLY A 258 2.68 37.18 -9.18
N ARG A 259 2.37 38.22 -9.94
CA ARG A 259 3.13 39.47 -9.97
C ARG A 259 2.18 40.64 -9.85
N VAL A 260 2.53 41.63 -9.04
CA VAL A 260 1.77 42.86 -8.86
C VAL A 260 2.72 44.06 -8.78
N ASN A 261 2.24 45.23 -9.15
CA ASN A 261 3.03 46.46 -9.06
C ASN A 261 2.90 47.09 -7.67
N LEU A 262 4.04 47.57 -7.16
CA LEU A 262 4.11 48.36 -5.93
C LEU A 262 3.25 49.62 -6.04
N THR A 263 2.55 50.00 -4.96
CA THR A 263 1.66 51.17 -4.86
C THR A 263 0.46 51.19 -5.81
N GLU A 264 0.25 50.15 -6.62
CA GLU A 264 -0.88 50.05 -7.55
C GLU A 264 -1.81 48.92 -7.12
N LYS A 265 -3.12 49.20 -7.16
CA LYS A 265 -4.13 48.15 -7.01
C LYS A 265 -4.44 47.61 -8.41
N GLN A 266 -4.34 46.29 -8.57
CA GLN A 266 -4.83 45.62 -9.75
C GLN A 266 -6.33 45.34 -9.62
N ASP A 267 -7.11 45.75 -10.61
CA ASP A 267 -8.54 45.45 -10.66
C ASP A 267 -8.80 44.02 -11.19
N GLY A 268 -9.75 43.34 -10.55
CA GLY A 268 -10.13 41.97 -10.90
C GLY A 268 -9.23 40.90 -10.27
N ALA A 269 -9.32 39.68 -10.81
CA ALA A 269 -8.54 38.53 -10.34
C ALA A 269 -7.08 38.62 -10.82
N LEU A 270 -6.16 38.28 -9.93
CA LEU A 270 -4.73 38.22 -10.21
C LEU A 270 -4.44 37.09 -11.19
N GLN A 271 -3.54 37.36 -12.14
CA GLN A 271 -3.05 36.36 -13.07
C GLN A 271 -1.94 35.54 -12.38
N LEU A 272 -2.26 34.30 -12.04
CA LEU A 272 -1.32 33.37 -11.42
C LEU A 272 -0.75 32.40 -12.46
N GLN A 273 0.45 31.89 -12.16
CA GLN A 273 1.15 30.86 -12.91
C GLN A 273 1.51 29.69 -11.98
N PRO A 274 1.00 28.48 -12.24
CA PRO A 274 -0.08 28.15 -13.18
C PRO A 274 -1.41 28.90 -12.86
N GLY A 275 -2.39 28.86 -13.77
CA GLY A 275 -3.68 29.60 -13.73
C GLY A 275 -4.46 29.47 -12.41
N PRO A 276 -5.62 30.15 -12.25
CA PRO A 276 -6.17 30.53 -10.93
C PRO A 276 -6.16 29.38 -9.93
N VAL A 277 -5.99 29.71 -8.65
CA VAL A 277 -5.88 28.68 -7.59
C VAL A 277 -7.06 27.73 -7.72
N TYR A 278 -6.75 26.47 -7.97
CA TYR A 278 -7.75 25.47 -8.30
C TYR A 278 -7.36 24.14 -7.69
N ALA A 279 -8.24 23.62 -6.85
CA ALA A 279 -8.19 22.29 -6.28
C ALA A 279 -9.41 21.50 -6.77
N ARG A 280 -9.22 20.19 -6.93
CA ARG A 280 -10.30 19.24 -7.20
C ARG A 280 -10.32 18.18 -6.12
N ASP A 281 -11.47 17.57 -5.92
CA ASP A 281 -11.60 16.38 -5.09
C ASP A 281 -10.60 15.28 -5.53
N GLY A 282 -10.02 14.59 -4.54
CA GLY A 282 -9.04 13.52 -4.75
C GLY A 282 -9.69 12.18 -5.06
N ASP A 283 -10.96 12.03 -4.71
CA ASP A 283 -11.77 10.85 -5.01
C ASP A 283 -12.09 10.72 -6.50
N LYS A 284 -12.24 9.48 -6.97
CA LYS A 284 -12.46 9.19 -8.39
C LYS A 284 -13.94 9.24 -8.77
N SER A 285 -14.80 8.77 -7.87
CA SER A 285 -16.25 8.71 -8.06
C SER A 285 -17.00 9.84 -7.36
N ARG A 286 -16.31 10.62 -6.53
CA ARG A 286 -16.82 11.84 -5.90
C ARG A 286 -16.11 13.04 -6.48
N ASN A 287 -16.89 14.10 -6.67
CA ASN A 287 -16.37 15.39 -7.07
C ASN A 287 -17.11 16.43 -6.24
N GLU A 288 -16.71 16.54 -4.98
CA GLU A 288 -17.30 17.48 -4.05
C GLU A 288 -16.92 18.94 -4.37
N GLU A 289 -17.79 19.87 -3.97
CA GLU A 289 -17.51 21.30 -4.03
C GLU A 289 -16.40 21.68 -3.04
N ILE A 290 -15.48 22.54 -3.49
CA ILE A 290 -14.29 22.96 -2.74
C ILE A 290 -14.39 24.44 -2.40
N SER A 291 -14.23 24.74 -1.11
CA SER A 291 -14.17 26.10 -0.56
C SER A 291 -12.72 26.53 -0.33
N TYR A 292 -12.38 27.77 -0.69
CA TYR A 292 -11.04 28.33 -0.60
C TYR A 292 -10.93 29.43 0.48
N LYS A 293 -9.80 29.47 1.18
CA LYS A 293 -9.51 30.50 2.19
C LYS A 293 -8.02 30.81 2.32
N ILE A 294 -7.68 32.10 2.45
CA ILE A 294 -6.32 32.50 2.84
C ILE A 294 -6.21 32.38 4.36
N VAL A 295 -5.26 31.57 4.85
CA VAL A 295 -5.07 31.31 6.28
C VAL A 295 -3.85 32.04 6.88
N ARG A 296 -2.83 32.37 6.08
CA ARG A 296 -1.62 33.10 6.53
C ARG A 296 -1.01 33.95 5.41
N GLY A 297 -0.18 34.93 5.76
CA GLY A 297 0.59 35.77 4.81
C GLY A 297 -0.16 36.98 4.27
N ASN A 298 -1.33 37.28 4.83
CA ASN A 298 -2.20 38.39 4.44
C ASN A 298 -2.60 39.23 5.65
N GLU A 299 -1.66 39.47 6.56
CA GLU A 299 -1.86 40.19 7.83
C GLU A 299 -2.41 41.61 7.60
N ASP A 300 -2.01 42.22 6.49
CA ASP A 300 -2.45 43.55 6.08
C ASP A 300 -3.81 43.54 5.36
N ASN A 301 -4.44 42.40 5.09
CA ASN A 301 -5.65 42.28 4.27
C ASN A 301 -5.50 42.93 2.89
N ILE A 302 -4.33 42.74 2.26
CA ILE A 302 -4.03 43.21 0.90
C ILE A 302 -4.82 42.41 -0.13
N PHE A 303 -4.95 41.11 0.09
CA PHE A 303 -5.57 40.17 -0.84
C PHE A 303 -6.89 39.63 -0.29
N GLN A 304 -7.78 39.23 -1.19
CA GLN A 304 -8.98 38.44 -0.88
C GLN A 304 -9.02 37.24 -1.84
N ILE A 305 -9.50 36.10 -1.36
CA ILE A 305 -9.81 34.94 -2.21
C ILE A 305 -11.33 34.75 -2.26
N ASP A 306 -11.84 34.48 -3.46
CA ASP A 306 -13.22 34.06 -3.65
C ASP A 306 -13.40 32.60 -3.22
N GLU A 307 -14.41 32.36 -2.38
CA GLU A 307 -14.59 31.06 -1.71
C GLU A 307 -14.87 29.93 -2.70
N ASN A 308 -15.50 30.21 -3.85
CA ASN A 308 -15.96 29.17 -4.77
C ASN A 308 -15.05 29.03 -6.00
N SER A 309 -14.51 30.14 -6.50
CA SER A 309 -13.67 30.14 -7.71
C SER A 309 -12.17 30.05 -7.43
N GLY A 310 -11.73 30.30 -6.19
CA GLY A 310 -10.30 30.35 -5.83
C GLY A 310 -9.56 31.56 -6.43
N ASN A 311 -10.29 32.51 -7.04
CA ASN A 311 -9.70 33.71 -7.59
C ASN A 311 -9.20 34.64 -6.48
N ILE A 312 -7.90 34.97 -6.53
CA ILE A 312 -7.30 35.94 -5.61
C ILE A 312 -7.35 37.32 -6.25
N SER A 313 -7.80 38.33 -5.51
CA SER A 313 -7.89 39.72 -5.94
C SER A 313 -7.26 40.66 -4.92
N MET A 314 -6.93 41.89 -5.32
CA MET A 314 -6.37 42.91 -4.43
C MET A 314 -7.50 43.78 -3.85
N LEU A 315 -7.51 43.96 -2.53
CA LEU A 315 -8.37 44.92 -1.85
C LEU A 315 -7.71 46.32 -1.81
N LYS A 316 -6.41 46.35 -1.52
CA LYS A 316 -5.59 47.57 -1.41
C LYS A 316 -4.23 47.36 -2.10
N PRO A 317 -3.53 48.44 -2.50
CA PRO A 317 -2.19 48.33 -3.10
C PRO A 317 -1.18 47.79 -2.08
N ALA A 318 -0.16 47.09 -2.57
CA ALA A 318 1.00 46.69 -1.78
C ALA A 318 1.94 47.90 -1.55
N ASP A 319 2.48 48.00 -0.35
CA ASP A 319 3.32 49.11 0.13
C ASP A 319 4.81 48.75 0.23
N ILE A 320 5.13 47.47 0.38
CA ILE A 320 6.50 46.94 0.46
C ILE A 320 6.80 46.08 -0.77
N ALA A 321 7.96 46.32 -1.40
CA ALA A 321 8.45 45.51 -2.51
C ALA A 321 9.08 44.20 -2.00
N GLY A 322 8.88 43.11 -2.75
CA GLY A 322 9.35 41.78 -2.40
C GLY A 322 8.27 40.70 -2.49
N PRO A 323 8.62 39.43 -2.22
CA PRO A 323 7.68 38.33 -2.30
C PRO A 323 6.76 38.29 -1.07
N ILE A 324 5.45 38.23 -1.31
CA ILE A 324 4.43 37.92 -0.29
C ILE A 324 4.02 36.46 -0.47
N SER A 325 4.18 35.65 0.59
CA SER A 325 3.80 34.23 0.56
C SER A 325 2.49 34.00 1.31
N LEU A 326 1.42 33.73 0.57
CA LEU A 326 0.12 33.37 1.09
C LEU A 326 0.03 31.86 1.30
N LEU A 327 -0.50 31.44 2.46
CA LEU A 327 -0.94 30.05 2.66
C LEU A 327 -2.44 29.98 2.37
N VAL A 328 -2.80 29.23 1.33
CA VAL A 328 -4.18 29.04 0.90
C VAL A 328 -4.64 27.64 1.27
N LEU A 329 -5.80 27.55 1.91
CA LEU A 329 -6.52 26.33 2.27
C LEU A 329 -7.60 26.07 1.21
N ALA A 330 -7.71 24.83 0.78
CA ALA A 330 -8.85 24.30 0.02
C ALA A 330 -9.46 23.15 0.84
N SER A 331 -10.75 23.22 1.14
CA SER A 331 -11.47 22.20 1.91
C SER A 331 -12.76 21.80 1.21
N GLN A 332 -13.11 20.53 1.31
CA GLN A 332 -14.43 20.03 0.95
C GLN A 332 -15.53 20.74 1.79
N VAL A 333 -16.68 21.01 1.19
CA VAL A 333 -17.79 21.77 1.81
C VAL A 333 -18.59 20.91 2.81
N LEU A 334 -18.92 19.68 2.44
CA LEU A 334 -19.63 18.68 3.23
C LEU A 334 -18.71 17.99 4.24
N ASN A 335 -17.43 17.80 3.91
CA ASN A 335 -16.44 17.19 4.79
C ASN A 335 -15.18 18.05 4.99
N ARG A 336 -15.25 19.02 5.91
CA ARG A 336 -14.13 19.96 6.15
C ARG A 336 -12.85 19.33 6.72
N ASP A 337 -12.91 18.09 7.19
CA ASP A 337 -11.71 17.36 7.64
C ASP A 337 -10.82 16.95 6.45
N GLN A 338 -11.38 16.93 5.23
CA GLN A 338 -10.64 16.75 3.99
C GLN A 338 -10.22 18.11 3.42
N PHE A 339 -8.96 18.44 3.63
CA PHE A 339 -8.39 19.71 3.19
C PHE A 339 -6.96 19.55 2.69
N ALA A 340 -6.54 20.54 1.89
CA ALA A 340 -5.16 20.69 1.47
C ALA A 340 -4.74 22.15 1.54
N THR A 341 -3.43 22.36 1.65
CA THR A 341 -2.85 23.71 1.65
C THR A 341 -1.83 23.86 0.53
N THR A 342 -1.74 25.06 -0.02
CA THR A 342 -0.72 25.43 -1.01
C THR A 342 -0.15 26.81 -0.72
N SER A 343 1.05 27.07 -1.22
CA SER A 343 1.69 28.38 -1.16
C SER A 343 1.40 29.15 -2.45
N VAL A 344 0.96 30.40 -2.30
CA VAL A 344 0.87 31.37 -3.40
C VAL A 344 1.87 32.48 -3.14
N THR A 345 2.88 32.60 -4.01
CA THR A 345 3.89 33.65 -3.89
C THR A 345 3.57 34.79 -4.85
N ILE A 346 3.35 35.97 -4.33
CA ILE A 346 3.08 37.18 -5.11
C ILE A 346 4.31 38.07 -5.05
N ASP A 347 4.97 38.25 -6.19
CA ASP A 347 6.13 39.12 -6.30
C ASP A 347 5.64 40.57 -6.48
N VAL A 348 5.85 41.41 -5.46
CA VAL A 348 5.56 42.85 -5.52
C VAL A 348 6.74 43.57 -6.15
N MET A 349 6.55 44.04 -7.38
CA MET A 349 7.59 44.57 -8.24
C MET A 349 7.46 46.08 -8.34
N LYS A 350 8.59 46.80 -8.38
CA LYS A 350 8.55 48.23 -8.68
C LYS A 350 8.16 48.38 -10.14
N LYS A 351 7.21 49.25 -10.43
CA LYS A 351 6.81 49.56 -11.80
C LYS A 351 7.99 50.17 -12.56
N SER A 352 8.46 49.47 -13.59
CA SER A 352 9.32 50.06 -14.61
C SER A 352 8.51 51.04 -15.46
N ARG A 353 9.12 52.17 -15.80
CA ARG A 353 8.53 53.18 -16.68
C ARG A 353 8.98 52.98 -18.12
N ASN A 354 10.08 52.27 -18.36
CA ASN A 354 10.64 52.07 -19.69
C ASN A 354 11.15 50.63 -19.87
N PRO A 355 10.59 49.83 -20.80
CA PRO A 355 11.04 48.47 -21.02
C PRO A 355 12.45 48.42 -21.63
N PRO A 356 13.22 47.34 -21.40
CA PRO A 356 14.56 47.21 -21.95
C PRO A 356 14.53 47.16 -23.48
N ARG A 357 15.29 48.02 -24.16
CA ARG A 357 15.37 48.13 -25.62
C ARG A 357 16.76 47.72 -26.14
N PHE A 358 16.79 46.88 -27.17
CA PHE A 358 18.04 46.55 -27.86
C PHE A 358 18.65 47.79 -28.54
N GLU A 359 19.99 47.84 -28.62
CA GLU A 359 20.69 48.94 -29.32
C GLU A 359 20.31 49.06 -30.81
N LYS A 360 19.83 47.96 -31.41
CA LYS A 360 19.30 47.92 -32.78
C LYS A 360 18.06 47.02 -32.86
N GLU A 361 17.14 47.34 -33.75
CA GLU A 361 15.93 46.52 -33.99
C GLU A 361 16.23 45.29 -34.86
N ARG A 362 17.27 45.37 -35.69
CA ARG A 362 17.72 44.30 -36.57
C ARG A 362 19.24 44.16 -36.49
N TYR A 363 19.68 42.92 -36.37
CA TYR A 363 21.07 42.53 -36.35
C TYR A 363 21.36 41.53 -37.47
N GLU A 364 22.61 41.53 -37.91
CA GLU A 364 23.15 40.54 -38.83
C GLU A 364 24.37 39.90 -38.19
N GLY A 365 24.46 38.58 -38.31
CA GLY A 365 25.59 37.78 -37.83
C GLY A 365 26.01 36.75 -38.88
N TYR A 366 27.22 36.23 -38.73
CA TYR A 366 27.81 35.31 -39.71
C TYR A 366 28.35 34.05 -39.03
N VAL A 367 28.23 32.90 -39.68
CA VAL A 367 28.88 31.66 -39.26
C VAL A 367 29.49 30.99 -40.48
N TYR A 368 30.57 30.22 -40.32
CA TYR A 368 31.09 29.41 -41.43
C TYR A 368 30.35 28.07 -41.54
N SER A 369 30.23 27.51 -42.73
CA SER A 369 29.53 26.24 -42.99
C SER A 369 30.15 25.04 -42.25
N ASN A 370 31.42 25.12 -41.87
CA ASN A 370 32.10 24.12 -41.04
C ASN A 370 32.00 24.40 -39.52
N SER A 371 31.17 25.37 -39.10
CA SER A 371 31.01 25.70 -37.69
C SER A 371 30.17 24.65 -36.96
N GLY A 372 30.74 24.09 -35.89
CA GLY A 372 30.09 23.10 -35.03
C GLY A 372 29.35 23.73 -33.84
N PRO A 373 28.83 22.88 -32.93
CA PRO A 373 28.33 23.32 -31.61
C PRO A 373 29.37 24.14 -30.85
N GLU A 374 28.92 25.06 -30.00
CA GLU A 374 29.73 26.00 -29.19
C GLU A 374 30.50 27.06 -29.97
N ASN A 375 30.52 27.03 -31.31
CA ASN A 375 31.08 28.13 -32.10
C ASN A 375 30.21 29.39 -31.96
N MET A 376 30.87 30.54 -31.77
CA MET A 376 30.19 31.82 -31.65
C MET A 376 29.79 32.37 -33.02
N VAL A 377 28.62 33.00 -33.08
CA VAL A 377 28.23 33.81 -34.25
C VAL A 377 29.18 35.00 -34.34
N LEU A 378 29.67 35.29 -35.54
CA LEU A 378 30.60 36.38 -35.81
C LEU A 378 29.86 37.66 -36.18
N ARG A 379 30.46 38.79 -35.82
CA ARG A 379 29.89 40.11 -36.09
C ARG A 379 29.99 40.50 -37.56
N ASP A 380 31.12 40.22 -38.20
CA ASP A 380 31.43 40.65 -39.56
C ASP A 380 32.06 39.49 -40.35
N ARG A 381 31.93 39.49 -41.69
CA ARG A 381 32.41 38.40 -42.57
C ARG A 381 33.93 38.18 -42.56
N THR A 382 34.69 39.22 -42.23
CA THR A 382 36.15 39.27 -42.34
C THR A 382 36.86 39.25 -40.99
N SER A 383 36.12 39.32 -39.89
CA SER A 383 36.70 39.40 -38.55
C SER A 383 36.26 38.21 -37.70
N ASN A 384 37.21 37.62 -36.97
CA ASN A 384 36.93 36.58 -35.98
C ASN A 384 36.38 37.17 -34.67
N ARG A 385 35.67 38.31 -34.73
CA ARG A 385 35.09 38.96 -33.55
C ARG A 385 33.72 38.37 -33.25
N PRO A 386 33.47 37.90 -32.01
CA PRO A 386 32.19 37.33 -31.65
C PRO A 386 31.11 38.42 -31.65
N PHE A 387 29.94 38.05 -32.14
CA PHE A 387 28.75 38.87 -32.13
C PHE A 387 28.17 38.92 -30.72
N ARG A 388 27.97 40.14 -30.21
CA ARG A 388 27.40 40.40 -28.89
C ARG A 388 26.25 41.38 -29.02
N VAL A 389 25.11 41.04 -28.46
CA VAL A 389 23.97 41.95 -28.33
C VAL A 389 23.96 42.64 -26.98
N ARG A 390 23.36 43.83 -26.97
CA ARG A 390 23.16 44.64 -25.76
C ARG A 390 21.78 45.28 -25.81
N ALA A 391 21.10 45.26 -24.68
CA ALA A 391 19.90 46.02 -24.41
C ALA A 391 20.23 47.12 -23.39
N ARG A 392 19.51 48.23 -23.52
CA ARG A 392 19.56 49.38 -22.62
C ARG A 392 18.20 49.60 -22.00
N ASP A 393 18.22 50.16 -20.81
CA ASP A 393 17.02 50.46 -20.04
C ASP A 393 17.09 51.91 -19.57
N GLU A 394 16.11 52.71 -19.97
CA GLU A 394 16.07 54.15 -19.69
C GLU A 394 15.73 54.47 -18.23
N ASP A 395 15.27 53.47 -17.45
CA ASP A 395 15.06 53.65 -16.02
C ASP A 395 16.37 53.72 -15.22
N PHE A 396 17.50 53.33 -15.83
CA PHE A 396 18.82 53.38 -15.23
C PHE A 396 19.63 54.53 -15.82
N ALA A 397 20.19 55.40 -14.99
CA ALA A 397 20.98 56.57 -15.46
C ALA A 397 22.21 56.18 -16.31
N SER A 398 22.75 54.96 -16.14
CA SER A 398 23.83 54.40 -16.96
C SER A 398 23.33 53.74 -18.26
N GLY A 399 22.01 53.56 -18.40
CA GLY A 399 21.38 52.77 -19.44
C GLY A 399 21.58 51.26 -19.27
N ILE A 400 22.24 50.80 -18.22
CA ILE A 400 22.58 49.39 -17.99
C ILE A 400 21.79 48.88 -16.78
N ASN A 401 20.85 47.99 -17.04
CA ASN A 401 20.11 47.27 -16.01
C ASN A 401 20.79 45.90 -15.76
N PRO A 402 21.28 45.62 -14.52
CA PRO A 402 21.96 44.36 -14.18
C PRO A 402 21.04 43.14 -14.15
N ASP A 403 19.72 43.36 -14.09
CA ASP A 403 18.69 42.33 -14.01
C ASP A 403 18.18 41.91 -15.39
N ILE A 404 18.72 42.48 -16.48
CA ILE A 404 18.43 42.02 -17.83
C ILE A 404 19.00 40.61 -18.05
N ARG A 405 18.16 39.73 -18.60
CA ARG A 405 18.53 38.41 -19.13
C ARG A 405 18.14 38.33 -20.59
N TYR A 406 19.01 37.75 -21.41
CA TYR A 406 18.77 37.57 -22.83
C TYR A 406 18.25 36.16 -23.11
N GLU A 407 17.26 36.07 -23.99
CA GLU A 407 16.61 34.85 -24.44
C GLU A 407 16.57 34.82 -25.97
N VAL A 408 16.60 33.62 -26.55
CA VAL A 408 16.36 33.41 -27.97
C VAL A 408 14.99 32.78 -28.17
N GLN A 409 14.17 33.41 -29.00
CA GLN A 409 12.87 32.89 -29.41
C GLN A 409 12.93 32.37 -30.85
N TYR A 410 12.12 31.35 -31.11
CA TYR A 410 11.91 30.78 -32.45
C TYR A 410 13.15 30.19 -33.14
N SER A 411 14.16 29.73 -32.38
CA SER A 411 15.33 29.04 -32.94
C SER A 411 15.81 27.87 -32.08
N SER A 412 16.10 26.76 -32.76
CA SER A 412 16.76 25.59 -32.17
C SER A 412 18.26 25.54 -32.47
N TYR A 413 18.79 26.51 -33.22
CA TYR A 413 20.17 26.51 -33.70
C TYR A 413 21.15 27.16 -32.75
N VAL A 414 20.70 28.07 -31.88
CA VAL A 414 21.59 28.92 -31.08
C VAL A 414 21.18 29.00 -29.61
N ASN A 415 22.14 29.31 -28.76
CA ASN A 415 21.96 29.78 -27.39
C ASN A 415 22.51 31.19 -27.24
N ILE A 416 22.04 31.92 -26.22
CA ILE A 416 22.59 33.22 -25.84
C ILE A 416 23.11 33.16 -24.40
N THR A 417 24.26 33.78 -24.14
CA THR A 417 24.81 33.90 -22.79
C THR A 417 24.19 35.06 -22.03
N THR A 418 24.39 35.09 -20.71
CA THR A 418 24.01 36.22 -19.85
C THR A 418 24.64 37.55 -20.28
N ASP A 419 25.83 37.50 -20.89
CA ASP A 419 26.53 38.67 -21.40
C ASP A 419 26.11 39.09 -22.82
N GLY A 420 25.23 38.32 -23.47
CA GLY A 420 24.69 38.60 -24.80
C GLY A 420 25.50 38.03 -25.98
N PHE A 421 26.37 37.04 -25.75
CA PHE A 421 27.07 36.33 -26.85
C PHE A 421 26.20 35.17 -27.38
N ILE A 422 26.26 34.92 -28.69
CA ILE A 422 25.42 33.90 -29.33
C ILE A 422 26.28 32.73 -29.78
N LEU A 423 25.93 31.52 -29.33
CA LEU A 423 26.63 30.27 -29.61
C LEU A 423 25.74 29.31 -30.40
N LEU A 424 26.33 28.53 -31.29
CA LEU A 424 25.64 27.47 -32.00
C LEU A 424 25.39 26.26 -31.09
N LYS A 425 24.16 25.75 -31.06
CA LYS A 425 23.78 24.49 -30.41
C LYS A 425 24.02 23.27 -31.30
N LYS A 426 23.97 23.47 -32.62
CA LYS A 426 24.11 22.42 -33.63
C LYS A 426 24.66 22.98 -34.93
N ALA A 427 25.24 22.10 -35.75
CA ALA A 427 25.71 22.45 -37.08
C ALA A 427 24.55 22.98 -37.96
N VAL A 428 24.84 24.03 -38.71
CA VAL A 428 23.86 24.71 -39.58
C VAL A 428 24.02 24.16 -41.00
N ARG A 429 22.93 23.67 -41.59
CA ARG A 429 22.91 23.08 -42.95
C ARG A 429 22.17 23.93 -43.98
N THR A 430 21.75 25.13 -43.58
CA THR A 430 21.02 26.09 -44.43
C THR A 430 21.93 27.27 -44.77
N ASP A 431 21.61 28.01 -45.84
CA ASP A 431 22.41 29.18 -46.25
C ASP A 431 22.23 30.39 -45.32
N SER A 432 21.09 30.46 -44.63
CA SER A 432 20.84 31.43 -43.58
C SER A 432 19.72 30.94 -42.65
N PHE A 433 19.60 31.58 -41.49
CA PHE A 433 18.44 31.43 -40.59
C PHE A 433 18.19 32.72 -39.83
N ALA A 434 16.93 33.04 -39.58
CA ALA A 434 16.51 34.19 -38.79
C ALA A 434 15.95 33.74 -37.44
N LEU A 435 16.12 34.58 -36.42
CA LEU A 435 15.62 34.35 -35.07
C LEU A 435 15.25 35.68 -34.40
N GLN A 436 14.48 35.60 -33.33
CA GLN A 436 14.14 36.77 -32.52
C GLN A 436 14.87 36.69 -31.17
N LEU A 437 15.55 37.78 -30.83
CA LEU A 437 16.17 37.99 -29.53
C LEU A 437 15.18 38.69 -28.62
N ARG A 438 15.15 38.29 -27.36
CA ARG A 438 14.32 38.91 -26.32
C ARG A 438 15.20 39.26 -25.12
N ALA A 439 15.14 40.51 -24.67
CA ALA A 439 15.80 40.96 -23.44
C ALA A 439 14.71 41.16 -22.40
N VAL A 440 14.79 40.44 -21.28
CA VAL A 440 13.79 40.46 -20.20
C VAL A 440 14.44 41.06 -18.97
N ASP A 441 13.84 42.11 -18.40
CA ASP A 441 14.18 42.55 -17.07
C ASP A 441 13.53 41.60 -16.05
N VAL A 442 14.35 40.89 -15.27
CA VAL A 442 13.85 39.92 -14.29
C VAL A 442 13.15 40.59 -13.11
N SER A 443 13.48 41.86 -12.81
CA SER A 443 12.95 42.62 -11.69
C SER A 443 11.56 43.22 -11.95
N THR A 444 11.22 43.49 -13.21
CA THR A 444 9.97 44.12 -13.66
C THR A 444 9.13 43.21 -14.56
N GLY A 445 9.77 42.20 -15.18
CA GLY A 445 9.13 41.28 -16.12
C GLY A 445 8.93 41.84 -17.53
N GLU A 446 9.28 43.11 -17.74
CA GLU A 446 9.20 43.76 -19.04
C GLU A 446 10.24 43.21 -20.01
N SER A 447 9.93 43.24 -21.30
CA SER A 447 10.85 42.73 -22.31
C SER A 447 10.80 43.49 -23.61
N GLY A 448 11.96 43.71 -24.21
CA GLY A 448 12.10 44.17 -25.60
C GLY A 448 12.53 43.03 -26.51
N THR A 449 12.30 43.20 -27.82
CA THR A 449 12.70 42.22 -28.83
C THR A 449 13.50 42.84 -29.97
N ALA A 450 14.33 42.05 -30.64
CA ALA A 450 15.06 42.42 -31.84
C ALA A 450 15.20 41.22 -32.78
N ALA A 451 15.25 41.45 -34.09
CA ALA A 451 15.47 40.39 -35.06
C ALA A 451 16.96 40.18 -35.32
N LEU A 452 17.41 38.93 -35.46
CA LEU A 452 18.76 38.58 -35.88
C LEU A 452 18.70 37.66 -37.11
N SER A 453 19.35 38.09 -38.19
CA SER A 453 19.59 37.26 -39.38
C SER A 453 21.00 36.71 -39.34
N VAL A 454 21.16 35.39 -39.41
CA VAL A 454 22.45 34.72 -39.41
C VAL A 454 22.72 34.14 -40.80
N ILE A 455 23.79 34.61 -41.46
CA ILE A 455 24.19 34.20 -42.80
C ILE A 455 25.32 33.18 -42.70
N VAL A 456 25.18 32.04 -43.38
CA VAL A 456 26.19 30.99 -43.41
C VAL A 456 27.14 31.25 -44.58
N LEU A 457 28.40 31.48 -44.26
CA LEU A 457 29.47 31.67 -45.22
C LEU A 457 30.06 30.31 -45.62
N PRO A 458 30.41 30.09 -46.90
CA PRO A 458 31.13 28.90 -47.30
C PRO A 458 32.47 28.86 -46.55
N SER A 459 32.88 27.66 -46.12
CA SER A 459 34.20 27.45 -45.54
C SER A 459 35.24 27.96 -46.53
N VAL A 460 36.01 28.97 -46.13
CA VAL A 460 37.23 29.35 -46.86
C VAL A 460 38.10 28.11 -46.85
N GLY A 461 38.38 27.55 -48.02
CA GLY A 461 39.31 26.45 -48.17
C GLY A 461 40.67 26.91 -47.66
N VAL A 462 40.96 26.64 -46.40
CA VAL A 462 42.33 26.52 -45.95
C VAL A 462 42.84 25.30 -46.72
N GLN A 463 43.62 25.53 -47.77
CA GLN A 463 44.59 24.54 -48.16
C GLN A 463 45.33 24.19 -46.88
N SER A 464 45.07 23.00 -46.35
CA SER A 464 46.02 22.36 -45.48
C SER A 464 47.31 22.35 -46.27
N THR A 465 48.24 23.24 -45.93
CA THR A 465 49.65 22.93 -46.13
C THR A 465 49.86 21.67 -45.32
N ASP A 466 49.77 20.54 -46.01
CA ASP A 466 50.32 19.28 -45.56
C ASP A 466 51.84 19.47 -45.56
N GLU A 467 52.33 20.30 -44.64
CA GLU A 467 53.70 20.21 -44.17
C GLU A 467 53.72 18.95 -43.30
N GLY A 468 53.90 17.82 -43.97
CA GLY A 468 54.38 16.62 -43.31
C GLY A 468 55.63 16.99 -42.54
N TYR A 469 55.52 16.94 -41.20
CA TYR A 469 56.62 17.21 -40.28
C TYR A 469 57.87 16.46 -40.76
N ARG A 470 58.96 17.19 -41.04
CA ARG A 470 60.24 16.54 -41.33
C ARG A 470 60.72 15.90 -40.03
N ALA A 471 61.42 14.77 -40.14
CA ALA A 471 61.93 14.02 -38.98
C ALA A 471 62.76 14.88 -37.99
N GLY A 472 63.29 16.04 -38.43
CA GLY A 472 63.96 17.01 -37.57
C GLY A 472 63.05 17.73 -36.57
N ASP A 473 61.78 17.99 -36.92
CA ASP A 473 60.85 18.73 -36.06
C ASP A 473 60.30 17.86 -34.92
N MET A 474 60.12 16.56 -35.20
CA MET A 474 59.79 15.58 -34.16
C MET A 474 60.97 15.27 -33.22
N ALA A 475 62.22 15.39 -33.71
CA ALA A 475 63.40 15.29 -32.85
C ALA A 475 63.52 16.51 -31.92
N LEU A 476 63.25 17.73 -32.42
CA LEU A 476 63.24 18.95 -31.61
C LEU A 476 62.16 18.90 -30.52
N LEU A 477 60.95 18.44 -30.86
CA LEU A 477 59.88 18.26 -29.87
C LEU A 477 60.26 17.20 -28.82
N GLY A 478 60.91 16.11 -29.23
CA GLY A 478 61.45 15.09 -28.32
C GLY A 478 62.50 15.66 -27.36
N PHE A 479 63.41 16.50 -27.85
CA PHE A 479 64.41 17.17 -27.01
C PHE A 479 63.78 18.16 -26.03
N VAL A 480 62.79 18.95 -26.45
CA VAL A 480 62.10 19.91 -25.58
C VAL A 480 61.29 19.18 -24.50
N MET A 481 60.61 18.09 -24.85
CA MET A 481 59.87 17.26 -23.88
C MET A 481 60.81 16.54 -22.90
N ALA A 482 61.96 16.04 -23.37
CA ALA A 482 62.97 15.46 -22.50
C ALA A 482 63.56 16.51 -21.54
N ALA A 483 63.84 17.72 -22.03
CA ALA A 483 64.31 18.82 -21.20
C ALA A 483 63.28 19.22 -20.13
N LEU A 484 62.00 19.30 -20.49
CA LEU A 484 60.91 19.57 -19.54
C LEU A 484 60.77 18.46 -18.50
N LEU A 485 60.92 17.19 -18.89
CA LEU A 485 60.90 16.06 -17.96
C LEU A 485 62.07 16.11 -16.97
N VAL A 486 63.27 16.42 -17.43
CA VAL A 486 64.44 16.60 -16.55
C VAL A 486 64.22 17.76 -15.59
N LEU A 487 63.66 18.88 -16.07
CA LEU A 487 63.35 20.04 -15.23
C LEU A 487 62.28 19.69 -14.16
N CYS A 488 61.24 18.96 -14.54
CA CYS A 488 60.24 18.44 -13.60
C CYS A 488 60.85 17.51 -12.56
N LEU A 489 61.75 16.59 -12.96
CA LEU A 489 62.43 15.69 -12.02
C LEU A 489 63.37 16.43 -11.08
N ILE A 490 64.04 17.50 -11.54
CA ILE A 490 64.86 18.37 -10.69
C ILE A 490 63.98 19.10 -9.67
N VAL A 491 62.82 19.63 -10.09
CA VAL A 491 61.86 20.29 -9.17
C VAL A 491 61.30 19.30 -8.16
N ILE A 492 60.91 18.10 -8.59
CA ILE A 492 60.44 17.04 -7.69
C ILE A 492 61.55 16.62 -6.72
N GLY A 493 62.79 16.43 -7.19
CA GLY A 493 63.93 16.13 -6.35
C GLY A 493 64.24 17.24 -5.34
N TYR A 494 64.13 18.52 -5.75
CA TYR A 494 64.26 19.67 -4.87
C TYR A 494 63.16 19.70 -3.81
N LEU A 495 61.90 19.45 -4.19
CA LEU A 495 60.78 19.38 -3.25
C LEU A 495 60.96 18.22 -2.25
N ILE A 496 61.38 17.04 -2.70
CA ILE A 496 61.68 15.89 -1.82
C ILE A 496 62.85 16.22 -0.88
N SER A 497 63.91 16.88 -1.37
CA SER A 497 65.04 17.34 -0.54
C SER A 497 64.57 18.34 0.53
N ARG A 498 63.70 19.29 0.16
CA ARG A 498 63.17 20.29 1.09
C ARG A 498 62.28 19.67 2.16
N VAL A 499 61.46 18.68 1.79
CA VAL A 499 60.65 17.91 2.74
C VAL A 499 61.54 17.08 3.68
N LYS A 500 62.60 16.46 3.17
CA LYS A 500 63.54 15.68 3.98
C LYS A 500 64.38 16.56 4.93
N LYS A 501 64.68 17.80 4.51
CA LYS A 501 65.39 18.81 5.33
C LYS A 501 64.46 19.43 6.39
N GLY A 502 63.20 19.70 6.04
CA GLY A 502 62.17 20.12 7.00
C GLY A 502 61.87 19.06 8.07
N ASN A 503 62.07 17.78 7.76
CA ASN A 503 61.92 16.69 8.73
C ASN A 503 63.14 16.51 9.65
N GLN A 504 64.31 17.10 9.35
CA GLN A 504 65.43 17.18 10.29
C GLN A 504 65.31 18.36 11.26
N ASP A 505 64.65 19.44 10.86
CA ASP A 505 64.34 20.58 11.74
C ASP A 505 63.17 20.27 12.69
N ALA A 506 62.26 19.36 12.31
CA ALA A 506 61.19 18.86 13.19
C ALA A 506 61.70 17.93 14.32
N PHE A 507 62.87 17.30 14.17
CA PHE A 507 63.50 16.46 15.21
C PHE A 507 64.42 17.25 16.17
N LYS A 508 64.60 18.57 15.96
CA LYS A 508 65.34 19.45 16.90
C LYS A 508 64.45 20.32 17.78
N LEU A 509 63.13 20.27 17.63
CA LEU A 509 62.17 21.06 18.41
C LEU A 509 61.44 20.26 19.50
N SER A 510 61.71 18.96 19.66
CA SER A 510 61.16 18.15 20.77
C SER A 510 62.04 18.12 22.02
N GLU A 511 63.12 18.90 22.07
CA GLU A 511 64.07 18.95 23.20
C GLU A 511 64.23 20.36 23.81
N VAL A 512 63.25 21.25 23.72
CA VAL A 512 63.24 22.49 24.52
C VAL A 512 61.80 22.90 24.88
N SER A 513 61.27 22.37 25.99
CA SER A 513 60.33 23.08 26.88
C SER A 513 59.99 22.23 28.10
N ILE A 514 60.99 22.03 28.96
CA ILE A 514 60.80 21.74 30.39
C ILE A 514 61.15 23.04 31.15
N PHE A 515 60.39 23.34 32.22
CA PHE A 515 60.48 24.49 33.16
C PHE A 515 59.91 25.81 32.62
N SER A 516 59.07 26.61 33.29
CA SER A 516 58.45 26.71 34.63
C SER A 516 57.58 28.01 34.53
N SER A 517 56.66 28.44 35.39
CA SER A 517 55.95 27.96 36.56
C SER A 517 54.95 29.08 36.97
N LYS A 518 53.85 28.67 37.62
CA LYS A 518 53.16 29.33 38.75
C LYS A 518 52.75 30.82 38.66
N LEU A 519 51.44 31.08 38.75
CA LEU A 519 50.72 31.47 40.00
C LEU A 519 49.28 31.95 39.70
N SER A 520 48.28 31.23 40.19
CA SER A 520 47.41 31.72 41.28
C SER A 520 46.53 30.58 41.80
N GLU A 521 46.69 30.32 43.09
CA GLU A 521 45.90 29.40 43.91
C GLU A 521 44.60 30.05 44.41
N SER A 522 43.73 29.15 44.86
CA SER A 522 42.79 29.25 45.98
C SER A 522 41.32 29.30 45.54
N SER A 523 40.37 28.65 46.19
CA SER A 523 40.34 27.58 47.20
C SER A 523 38.84 27.37 47.50
N SER A 524 38.40 26.13 47.74
CA SER A 524 37.52 25.70 48.86
C SER A 524 36.52 24.59 48.49
N GLU A 525 36.50 23.59 49.36
CA GLU A 525 35.82 22.28 49.33
C GLU A 525 34.33 22.30 49.76
N CYS A 526 33.56 21.30 49.23
CA CYS A 526 32.50 20.45 49.83
C CYS A 526 31.23 21.06 50.52
N PRO A 527 30.16 20.27 50.86
CA PRO A 527 29.54 19.05 50.28
C PRO A 527 27.96 18.97 50.34
N LEU A 528 27.38 17.84 49.91
CA LEU A 528 26.18 17.11 50.46
C LEU A 528 24.71 17.44 50.04
N CYS A 529 24.06 16.49 49.34
CA CYS A 529 22.75 15.81 49.61
C CYS A 529 22.51 14.75 48.48
N LYS A 530 22.52 13.41 48.69
CA LYS A 530 21.47 12.49 49.24
C LYS A 530 20.05 12.79 48.71
N ARG A 531 19.16 11.86 48.33
CA ARG A 531 19.07 10.38 48.25
C ARG A 531 17.67 10.08 47.64
N THR A 532 17.54 9.05 46.80
CA THR A 532 16.44 8.05 46.64
C THR A 532 14.93 8.41 46.55
N GLU A 533 14.22 7.50 45.84
CA GLU A 533 12.76 7.20 45.72
C GLU A 533 12.07 7.90 44.53
N ALA A 534 11.37 7.24 43.61
CA ALA A 534 10.85 5.87 43.49
C ALA A 534 10.77 5.44 42.01
#